data_AF-A0A4C1YTV3-F1
#
_entry.id   AF-A0A4C1YTV3-F1
#
_cell.length_a   1.000
_cell.length_b   1.000
_cell.length_c   1.000
_cell.angle_alpha   90.00
_cell.angle_beta   90.00
_cell.angle_gamma   90.00
#
_symmetry.space_group_name_H-M   'P 1'
#
loop_
_entity.id
_entity.type
_entity.pdbx_description
1 polymer ?
#
loop_
_entity_poly.entity_id
_entity_poly.type
_entity_poly.pdbx_seq_one_letter_code
_entity_poly.pdbx_strand_id
1 'polypeptide(L)'
;MNDSLKKKCMNVNVGKTKVMVFERDESTTECDIIIEGEKVEQVKEFVYLGSLFTNNGKHDRGIERRVNARNKANRALLAIVNSKTVSRQPRLAIHNGLLILTLVYGSESWV
;
A
#
# COMPACT_ATOMS: atom_id res chain seq x y z
N MET A 1 -2.08 -24.79 -8.07
CA MET A 1 -1.50 -23.51 -8.55
C MET A 1 -0.08 -23.71 -9.06
N ASN A 2 0.82 -24.31 -8.26
CA ASN A 2 2.21 -24.55 -8.67
C ASN A 2 2.33 -25.40 -9.96
N ASP A 3 1.55 -26.46 -10.10
CA ASP A 3 1.59 -27.33 -11.30
C ASP A 3 1.24 -26.61 -12.60
N SER A 4 0.37 -25.59 -12.53
CA SER A 4 0.01 -24.76 -13.68
C SER A 4 1.15 -23.82 -14.09
N LEU A 5 1.89 -23.29 -13.12
CA LEU A 5 3.07 -22.45 -13.35
C LEU A 5 4.22 -23.27 -13.94
N LYS A 6 4.46 -24.48 -13.41
CA LYS A 6 5.47 -25.41 -13.92
C LYS A 6 5.22 -25.81 -15.37
N LYS A 7 3.96 -26.07 -15.74
CA LYS A 7 3.57 -26.32 -17.15
C LYS A 7 3.91 -25.15 -18.09
N LYS A 8 4.05 -23.94 -17.56
CA LYS A 8 4.44 -22.73 -18.29
C LYS A 8 5.93 -22.36 -18.10
N CYS A 9 6.74 -23.27 -17.55
CA CYS A 9 8.15 -23.02 -17.22
C CYS A 9 8.36 -21.83 -16.26
N MET A 10 7.44 -21.62 -15.33
CA MET A 10 7.53 -20.59 -14.29
C MET A 10 7.70 -21.22 -12.91
N ASN A 11 8.57 -20.63 -12.09
CA ASN A 11 8.77 -21.01 -10.70
C ASN A 11 8.35 -19.88 -9.75
N VAL A 12 7.83 -20.26 -8.58
CA VAL A 12 7.47 -19.32 -7.52
C VAL A 12 8.70 -19.02 -6.68
N ASN A 13 8.97 -17.75 -6.42
CA ASN A 13 9.98 -17.34 -5.45
C ASN A 13 9.35 -17.29 -4.06
N VAL A 14 9.56 -18.34 -3.26
CA VAL A 14 9.00 -18.47 -1.90
C VAL A 14 9.41 -17.31 -1.00
N GLY A 15 10.66 -16.84 -1.07
CA GLY A 15 11.13 -15.71 -0.26
C GLY A 15 10.39 -14.38 -0.52
N LYS A 16 9.90 -14.17 -1.75
CA LYS A 16 9.10 -13.00 -2.13
C LYS A 16 7.59 -13.21 -1.95
N THR A 17 7.13 -14.46 -1.83
CA THR A 17 5.73 -14.78 -1.59
C THR A 17 5.43 -14.66 -0.10
N LYS A 18 4.29 -14.05 0.23
CA LYS A 18 3.77 -13.93 1.60
C LYS A 18 2.31 -14.37 1.62
N VAL A 19 1.88 -14.91 2.75
CA VAL A 19 0.49 -15.29 3.01
C VAL A 19 -0.09 -14.34 4.04
N MET A 20 -1.33 -13.91 3.84
CA MET A 20 -2.06 -13.12 4.82
C MET A 20 -3.44 -13.72 4.99
N VAL A 21 -3.83 -13.93 6.24
CA VAL A 21 -5.16 -14.40 6.62
C VAL A 21 -5.97 -13.18 7.05
N PHE A 22 -7.14 -12.96 6.45
CA PHE A 22 -8.01 -11.85 6.82
C PHE A 22 -9.04 -12.28 7.87
N GLU A 23 -9.10 -11.55 8.98
CA GLU A 23 -10.02 -11.80 10.10
C GLU A 23 -10.39 -10.46 10.76
N ARG A 24 -11.59 -10.29 11.32
CA ARG A 24 -11.99 -8.97 11.87
C ARG A 24 -11.22 -8.58 13.14
N ASP A 25 -10.88 -9.56 13.96
CA ASP A 25 -10.22 -9.38 15.25
C ASP A 25 -8.75 -9.85 15.20
N GLU A 26 -8.05 -9.82 16.34
CA GLU A 26 -6.65 -10.22 16.39
C GLU A 26 -6.50 -11.71 16.07
N SER A 27 -6.04 -12.00 14.84
CA SER A 27 -5.98 -13.37 14.33
C SER A 27 -4.95 -14.22 15.08
N THR A 28 -5.39 -15.32 15.67
CA THR A 28 -4.55 -16.44 16.14
C THR A 28 -4.47 -17.57 15.11
N THR A 29 -5.19 -17.45 13.99
CA THR A 29 -5.27 -18.47 12.96
C THR A 29 -3.94 -18.59 12.20
N GLU A 30 -3.24 -19.70 12.43
CA GLU A 30 -2.07 -20.09 11.66
C GLU A 30 -2.49 -20.78 10.36
N CYS A 31 -1.89 -20.37 9.24
CA CYS A 31 -2.13 -20.93 7.92
C CYS A 31 -0.79 -21.40 7.32
N ASP A 32 -0.67 -22.72 7.17
CA ASP A 32 0.54 -23.35 6.69
C ASP A 32 0.43 -23.64 5.19
N ILE A 33 0.95 -22.70 4.39
CA ILE A 33 1.09 -22.88 2.94
C ILE A 33 2.51 -23.34 2.64
N ILE A 34 2.64 -24.54 2.07
CA ILE A 34 3.92 -25.13 1.67
C ILE A 34 4.03 -25.07 0.15
N ILE A 35 5.12 -24.51 -0.35
CA ILE A 35 5.46 -24.46 -1.77
C ILE A 35 6.83 -25.12 -1.94
N GLU A 36 6.88 -26.21 -2.72
CA GLU A 36 8.13 -26.94 -3.00
C GLU A 36 8.87 -27.44 -1.75
N GLY A 37 8.13 -27.71 -0.67
CA GLY A 37 8.70 -28.15 0.62
C GLY A 37 9.10 -27.01 1.55
N GLU A 38 9.00 -25.74 1.12
CA GLU A 38 9.26 -24.57 1.94
C GLU A 38 7.95 -23.95 2.45
N LYS A 39 7.91 -23.59 3.74
CA LYS A 39 6.77 -22.87 4.34
C LYS A 39 6.83 -21.40 3.94
N VAL A 40 5.74 -20.89 3.37
CA VAL A 40 5.61 -19.47 3.04
C VAL A 40 5.37 -18.67 4.31
N GLU A 41 6.03 -17.53 4.43
CA GLU A 41 5.86 -16.63 5.58
C GLU A 41 4.44 -16.05 5.62
N GLN A 42 3.77 -16.22 6.77
CA GLN A 42 2.52 -15.54 7.08
C GLN A 42 2.80 -14.16 7.70
N VAL A 43 2.18 -13.12 7.16
CA VAL A 43 2.39 -11.72 7.57
C VAL A 43 1.09 -11.06 8.03
N LYS A 44 1.20 -10.14 8.99
CA LYS A 44 0.08 -9.30 9.46
C LYS A 44 -0.09 -8.04 8.63
N GLU A 45 0.98 -7.58 7.99
CA GLU A 45 1.01 -6.38 7.16
C GLU A 45 1.75 -6.67 5.85
N PHE A 46 1.25 -6.12 4.75
CA PHE A 46 1.89 -6.25 3.45
C PHE A 46 1.67 -5.00 2.62
N VAL A 47 2.72 -4.53 1.95
CA VAL A 47 2.61 -3.40 1.02
C VAL A 47 2.55 -3.96 -0.40
N TYR A 48 1.39 -3.82 -1.03
CA TYR A 48 1.19 -4.20 -2.42
C TYR A 48 0.98 -2.95 -3.28
N LEU A 49 1.90 -2.71 -4.24
CA LEU A 49 1.88 -1.55 -5.13
C LEU A 49 1.72 -0.20 -4.39
N GLY A 50 2.31 -0.07 -3.20
CA GLY A 50 2.22 1.13 -2.37
C GLY A 50 0.98 1.22 -1.45
N SER A 51 0.02 0.30 -1.59
CA SER A 51 -1.11 0.16 -0.67
C SER A 51 -0.74 -0.77 0.50
N LEU A 52 -0.93 -0.29 1.73
CA LEU A 52 -0.77 -1.10 2.93
C LEU A 52 -2.04 -1.91 3.18
N PHE A 53 -1.89 -3.23 3.24
CA PHE A 53 -2.90 -4.17 3.67
C PHE A 53 -2.56 -4.67 5.07
N THR A 54 -3.59 -4.81 5.90
CA THR A 54 -3.50 -5.38 7.25
C THR A 54 -4.43 -6.58 7.32
N ASN A 55 -4.03 -7.59 8.10
CA ASN A 55 -4.82 -8.80 8.31
C ASN A 55 -6.22 -8.52 8.88
N ASN A 56 -6.39 -7.43 9.64
CA ASN A 56 -7.69 -7.02 10.19
C ASN A 56 -8.65 -6.41 9.15
N GLY A 57 -8.22 -6.28 7.89
CA GLY A 57 -8.99 -5.71 6.79
C GLY A 57 -9.20 -4.19 6.88
N LYS A 58 -8.67 -3.51 7.90
CA LYS A 58 -8.87 -2.06 8.10
C LYS A 58 -7.89 -1.25 7.25
N HIS A 59 -8.40 -0.19 6.62
CA HIS A 59 -7.56 0.71 5.81
C HIS A 59 -6.99 1.90 6.59
N ASP A 60 -7.39 2.10 7.86
CA ASP A 60 -7.05 3.27 8.69
C ASP A 60 -5.54 3.59 8.67
N ARG A 61 -4.70 2.57 8.87
CA ARG A 61 -3.24 2.74 8.87
C ARG A 61 -2.68 3.09 7.49
N GLY A 62 -3.26 2.54 6.43
CA GLY A 62 -2.89 2.90 5.06
C GLY A 62 -3.26 4.34 4.73
N ILE A 63 -4.46 4.76 5.14
CA ILE A 63 -4.96 6.14 5.02
C ILE A 63 -4.05 7.10 5.79
N GLU A 64 -3.75 6.79 7.05
CA GLU A 64 -2.89 7.61 7.91
C GLU A 64 -1.49 7.79 7.31
N ARG A 65 -0.88 6.71 6.80
CA ARG A 65 0.42 6.77 6.09
C ARG A 65 0.37 7.76 4.91
N ARG A 66 -0.71 7.77 4.13
CA ARG A 66 -0.87 8.67 2.97
C ARG A 66 -1.14 10.12 3.39
N VAL A 67 -1.97 10.33 4.41
CA VAL A 67 -2.18 11.65 5.02
C VAL A 67 -0.84 12.24 5.49
N ASN A 68 -0.02 11.43 6.16
CA ASN A 68 1.31 11.84 6.60
C ASN A 68 2.25 12.15 5.45
N ALA A 69 2.23 11.34 4.37
CA ALA A 69 3.00 11.61 3.15
C ALA A 69 2.58 12.94 2.49
N ARG A 70 1.28 13.18 2.33
CA ARG A 70 0.73 14.45 1.83
C ARG A 70 1.16 15.62 2.71
N ASN A 71 1.07 15.49 4.03
CA ASN A 71 1.47 16.54 4.97
C ASN A 71 2.97 16.85 4.90
N LYS A 72 3.81 15.84 4.67
CA LYS A 72 5.25 16.03 4.42
C LYS A 72 5.49 16.80 3.12
N ALA A 73 4.82 16.43 2.03
CA ALA A 73 4.91 17.14 0.75
C ALA A 73 4.42 18.58 0.85
N ASN A 74 3.28 18.81 1.52
CA ASN A 74 2.74 20.15 1.74
C ASN A 74 3.69 21.03 2.57
N ARG A 75 4.33 20.46 3.60
CA ARG A 75 5.35 21.19 4.38
C ARG A 75 6.55 21.59 3.51
N ALA A 76 7.04 20.70 2.65
CA ALA A 76 8.15 21.00 1.75
C ALA A 76 7.79 22.12 0.74
N LEU A 77 6.53 22.19 0.32
CA LEU A 77 6.05 23.17 -0.66
C LEU A 77 5.35 24.38 -0.04
N LEU A 78 5.38 24.51 1.29
CA LEU A 78 4.60 25.50 2.03
C LEU A 78 4.89 26.93 1.57
N ALA A 79 6.16 27.24 1.30
CA ALA A 79 6.59 28.54 0.81
C ALA A 79 5.94 28.91 -0.52
N ILE A 80 5.72 27.94 -1.41
CA ILE A 80 5.11 28.16 -2.74
C ILE A 80 3.59 28.23 -2.61
N VAL A 81 2.99 27.27 -1.88
CA VAL A 81 1.54 27.17 -1.69
C VAL A 81 0.98 28.41 -0.97
N ASN A 82 1.71 28.95 0.01
CA ASN A 82 1.30 30.13 0.77
C ASN A 82 1.88 31.45 0.25
N SER A 83 2.69 31.43 -0.82
CA SER A 83 3.26 32.66 -1.34
C SER A 83 2.18 33.59 -1.89
N LYS A 84 2.25 34.87 -1.50
CA LYS A 84 1.45 35.95 -2.09
C LYS A 84 1.95 36.35 -3.49
N THR A 85 3.22 36.09 -3.79
CA THR A 85 3.84 36.44 -5.08
C THR A 85 3.56 35.39 -6.16
N VAL A 86 3.25 34.16 -5.77
CA VAL A 86 2.89 33.09 -6.72
C VAL A 86 1.43 33.25 -7.12
N SER A 87 1.16 33.19 -8.42
CA SER A 87 -0.21 33.27 -8.96
C SER A 87 -1.06 32.07 -8.52
N ARG A 88 -2.38 32.14 -8.69
CA ARG A 88 -3.30 31.09 -8.24
C ARG A 88 -3.10 29.78 -9.00
N GLN A 89 -2.76 29.86 -10.29
CA GLN A 89 -2.72 28.69 -11.18
C GLN A 89 -1.64 27.66 -10.78
N PRO A 90 -0.36 28.02 -10.57
CA PRO A 90 0.66 27.07 -10.11
C PRO A 90 0.34 26.46 -8.74
N ARG A 91 -0.24 27.26 -7.82
CA ARG A 91 -0.65 26.76 -6.50
C ARG A 91 -1.74 25.69 -6.61
N LEU A 92 -2.73 25.91 -7.47
CA LEU A 92 -3.77 24.93 -7.76
C LEU A 92 -3.21 23.69 -8.46
N ALA A 93 -2.27 23.85 -9.38
CA ALA A 93 -1.60 22.73 -10.05
C ALA A 93 -0.85 21.84 -9.05
N ILE A 94 -0.15 22.43 -8.08
CA ILE A 94 0.51 21.67 -6.98
C ILE A 94 -0.52 20.98 -6.10
N HIS A 95 -1.58 21.69 -5.70
CA HIS A 95 -2.61 21.12 -4.84
C HIS A 95 -3.30 19.91 -5.50
N ASN A 96 -3.79 20.09 -6.72
CA ASN A 96 -4.55 19.05 -7.42
C ASN A 96 -3.65 17.94 -7.99
N GLY A 97 -2.50 18.31 -8.54
CA GLY A 97 -1.60 17.38 -9.23
C GLY A 97 -0.67 16.59 -8.30
N LEU A 98 -0.37 17.11 -7.10
CA LEU A 98 0.55 16.45 -6.17
C LEU A 98 -0.12 16.10 -4.85
N LEU A 99 -0.75 17.07 -4.17
CA LEU A 99 -1.27 16.84 -2.81
C LEU A 99 -2.51 15.94 -2.82
N ILE A 100 -3.47 16.20 -3.70
CA ILE A 100 -4.64 15.31 -3.86
C ILE A 100 -4.19 13.95 -4.36
N LEU A 101 -3.34 13.90 -5.39
CA LEU A 101 -2.85 12.63 -5.94
C LEU A 101 -2.18 11.75 -4.88
N THR A 102 -1.32 12.33 -4.05
CA THR A 102 -0.66 11.60 -2.95
C THR A 102 -1.65 11.04 -1.93
N LEU A 103 -2.77 11.75 -1.70
CA LEU A 103 -3.79 11.34 -0.74
C LEU A 103 -4.68 10.22 -1.28
N VAL A 104 -5.09 10.32 -2.56
CA VAL A 104 -6.06 9.41 -3.18
C VAL A 104 -5.41 8.22 -3.89
N TYR A 105 -4.09 8.22 -4.09
CA TYR A 105 -3.42 7.10 -4.72
C TYR A 105 -3.69 5.79 -3.97
N GLY A 106 -4.19 4.77 -4.66
CA GLY A 106 -4.52 3.49 -4.04
C GLY A 106 -5.79 3.53 -3.19
N SER A 107 -6.69 4.52 -3.37
CA SER A 107 -8.00 4.54 -2.72
C SER A 107 -8.99 3.58 -3.38
N GLU A 108 -8.71 3.14 -4.62
CA GLU A 108 -9.49 2.11 -5.31
C GLU A 108 -9.48 0.75 -4.61
N SER A 109 -8.51 0.52 -3.72
CA SER A 109 -8.43 -0.70 -2.90
C SER A 109 -9.13 -0.57 -1.55
N TRP A 110 -9.79 0.57 -1.26
CA TRP A 110 -10.58 0.76 -0.05
C TRP A 110 -11.98 0.18 -0.30
N VAL A 111 -12.33 -0.89 0.42
CA VAL A 111 -13.65 -1.54 0.38
C VAL A 111 -14.37 -1.33 1.70
#